data_AF-A0A4Y2EQ18-F1
#
_entry.id   AF-A0A4Y2EQ18-F1
#
_cell.length_a   1.000
_cell.length_b   1.000
_cell.length_c   1.000
_cell.angle_alpha   90.00
_cell.angle_beta   90.00
_cell.angle_gamma   90.00
#
_symmetry.space_group_name_H-M   'P 1'
#
loop_
_entity.id
_entity.type
_entity.pdbx_description
1 polymer ?
#
loop_
_entity_poly.entity_id
_entity_poly.type
_entity_poly.pdbx_seq_one_letter_code
_entity_poly.pdbx_strand_id
1 'polypeptide(L)' 'MIVGKYFADFEIPEDLRNLWCYMARMYQLDAFTQSCPADQDIINHYKLQQGTKMKKHEELETPTYTTSIPEG' A
#
# COMPACT_ATOMS: atom_id res chain seq x y z
N MET A 1 3.71 0.30 2.45
CA MET A 1 3.33 -0.77 1.50
C MET A 1 2.29 -1.67 2.13
N ILE A 2 1.05 -1.65 1.65
CA ILE A 2 -0.06 -2.39 2.29
C ILE A 2 -0.16 -3.86 1.85
N VAL A 3 0.13 -4.16 0.58
CA VAL A 3 -0.09 -5.49 -0.02
C VAL A 3 0.82 -6.56 0.60
N GLY A 4 2.11 -6.27 0.73
CA GLY A 4 3.08 -7.22 1.32
C GLY A 4 2.70 -7.61 2.73
N LYS A 5 2.34 -6.61 3.56
CA LYS A 5 1.87 -6.82 4.93
C LYS A 5 0.56 -7.60 4.97
N TYR A 6 -0.41 -7.22 4.13
CA TYR A 6 -1.75 -7.82 4.14
C TYR A 6 -1.77 -9.29 3.69
N PHE A 7 -1.00 -9.65 2.66
CA PHE A 7 -1.07 -11.00 2.06
C PHE A 7 0.03 -11.95 2.55
N ALA A 8 1.16 -11.44 3.00
CA ALA A 8 2.34 -12.26 3.29
C ALA A 8 3.04 -11.90 4.60
N ASP A 9 2.45 -11.02 5.43
CA ASP A 9 3.08 -10.45 6.63
C ASP A 9 4.51 -9.94 6.35
N PHE A 10 4.71 -9.44 5.12
CA PHE A 10 6.01 -9.03 4.61
C PHE A 10 6.18 -7.53 4.75
N GLU A 11 7.27 -7.12 5.39
CA GLU A 11 7.72 -5.74 5.47
C GLU A 11 9.09 -5.58 4.78
N ILE A 12 9.29 -4.43 4.14
CA ILE A 12 10.56 -4.11 3.48
C ILE A 12 11.62 -3.92 4.59
N PRO A 13 12.78 -4.60 4.50
CA PRO A 13 13.83 -4.43 5.50
C PRO A 13 14.26 -2.96 5.67
N GLU A 14 14.42 -2.51 6.92
CA GLU A 14 14.80 -1.13 7.26
C GLU A 14 16.20 -0.75 6.74
N ASP A 15 17.09 -1.74 6.60
CA ASP A 15 18.45 -1.56 6.09
C ASP A 15 18.51 -1.09 4.63
N LEU A 16 17.40 -1.21 3.88
CA LEU A 16 17.29 -0.73 2.49
C LEU A 16 17.06 0.78 2.42
N ARG A 17 17.97 1.56 3.01
CA ARG A 17 17.87 3.03 3.17
C ARG A 17 17.61 3.78 1.87
N ASN A 18 18.25 3.37 0.77
CA ASN A 18 18.06 4.01 -0.54
C ASN A 18 16.64 3.77 -1.08
N LEU A 19 16.07 2.60 -0.83
CA LEU A 19 14.70 2.26 -1.24
C LEU A 19 13.68 3.05 -0.40
N TRP A 20 13.90 3.15 0.92
CA TRP A 20 13.09 3.99 1.80
C TRP A 20 13.15 5.48 1.43
N CYS A 21 14.33 6.01 1.12
CA CYS A 21 14.48 7.38 0.65
C CYS A 21 13.75 7.62 -0.69
N TYR A 22 13.80 6.65 -1.61
CA TYR A 22 13.06 6.70 -2.86
C TYR A 22 11.54 6.73 -2.62
N MET A 23 11.02 5.84 -1.77
CA MET A 23 9.60 5.81 -1.43
C MET A 23 9.15 7.10 -0.73
N ALA A 24 9.95 7.65 0.18
CA ALA A 24 9.66 8.92 0.83
C ALA A 24 9.51 10.08 -0.18
N ARG A 25 10.38 10.13 -1.20
CA ARG A 25 10.28 11.11 -2.28
C ARG A 25 9.06 10.88 -3.17
N MET A 26 8.70 9.62 -3.44
CA MET A 26 7.47 9.30 -4.17
C MET A 26 6.23 9.82 -3.44
N TYR A 27 6.14 9.64 -2.12
CA TYR A 27 5.00 10.13 -1.33
C TYR A 27 4.89 11.66 -1.26
N GLN A 28 5.96 12.39 -1.60
CA GLN A 28 5.97 13.85 -1.70
C GLN A 28 5.71 14.37 -3.12
N LEU A 29 5.60 13.48 -4.12
CA LEU A 29 5.42 13.86 -5.51
C LEU A 29 3.91 13.97 -5.84
N ASP A 30 3.46 15.15 -6.27
CA ASP A 30 2.05 15.38 -6.62
C ASP A 30 1.52 14.43 -7.69
N ALA A 31 2.36 14.12 -8.69
CA ALA A 31 2.00 13.16 -9.73
C ALA A 31 1.71 11.76 -9.14
N PHE A 32 2.40 11.38 -8.07
CA PHE A 32 2.17 10.11 -7.38
C PHE A 32 0.96 10.21 -6.44
N THR A 33 0.82 11.27 -5.64
CA THR A 33 -0.31 11.41 -4.71
C THR A 33 -1.66 11.54 -5.43
N GLN A 34 -1.69 12.11 -6.63
CA GLN A 34 -2.91 12.21 -7.45
C GLN A 34 -3.24 10.93 -8.22
N SER A 35 -2.26 10.06 -8.48
CA SER A 35 -2.46 8.82 -9.25
C SER A 35 -2.46 7.56 -8.38
N CYS A 36 -2.01 7.65 -7.12
CA CYS A 36 -1.94 6.52 -6.22
C CYS A 36 -3.36 6.12 -5.79
N PRO A 37 -3.82 4.89 -6.11
CA PRO A 37 -5.10 4.40 -5.62
C PRO A 37 -5.08 4.21 -4.10
N ALA A 38 -6.25 4.19 -3.47
CA ALA A 38 -6.36 3.92 -2.04
C ALA A 38 -5.89 2.49 -1.72
N ASP A 39 -5.43 2.27 -0.49
CA ASP A 39 -4.95 0.97 -0.03
C ASP A 39 -5.99 -0.15 -0.28
N GLN A 40 -7.28 0.15 -0.07
CA GLN A 40 -8.37 -0.79 -0.34
C GLN A 40 -8.48 -1.17 -1.82
N ASP A 41 -8.32 -0.21 -2.74
CA ASP A 41 -8.36 -0.48 -4.19
C ASP A 41 -7.21 -1.39 -4.62
N ILE A 42 -6.02 -1.18 -4.04
CA ILE A 42 -4.86 -2.02 -4.32
C ILE A 42 -5.13 -3.45 -3.83
N ILE A 43 -5.58 -3.63 -2.58
CA ILE A 43 -5.89 -4.95 -2.02
C ILE A 43 -6.97 -5.65 -2.87
N ASN A 44 -8.02 -4.91 -3.23
CA ASN A 44 -9.13 -5.40 -4.04
C ASN A 44 -8.67 -5.87 -5.42
N HIS A 45 -7.77 -5.13 -6.06
CA HIS A 45 -7.18 -5.51 -7.34
C HIS A 45 -6.47 -6.87 -7.25
N TYR A 46 -5.66 -7.09 -6.20
CA TYR A 46 -4.97 -8.38 -5.99
C TYR A 46 -5.92 -9.51 -5.63
N LYS A 47 -6.97 -9.27 -4.83
CA LYS A 47 -8.00 -10.27 -4.52
C LYS A 47 -8.74 -10.74 -5.78
N LEU A 48 -9.08 -9.81 -6.67
CA LEU A 48 -9.72 -10.12 -7.93
C LEU A 48 -8.83 -10.99 -8.83
N GLN A 49 -7.53 -10.69 -8.91
CA GLN A 49 -6.57 -11.51 -9.66
C GLN A 49 -6.43 -12.93 -9.10
N GLN A 50 -6.55 -13.10 -7.78
CA GLN A 50 -6.48 -14.42 -7.13
C GLN A 50 -7.81 -15.19 -7.12
N GLY A 51 -8.90 -14.58 -7.64
CA GLY A 51 -10.23 -15.20 -7.65
C GLY A 51 -10.92 -15.25 -6.28
N THR A 52 -10.44 -14.47 -5.31
CA THR A 52 -10.93 -14.48 -3.92
C THR A 52 -12.07 -13.48 -3.74
N LYS A 53 -13.21 -13.91 -3.19
CA LYS A 53 -14.39 -13.03 -2.99
C LYS A 53 -14.17 -12.07 -1.81
N MET A 54 -14.46 -10.78 -2.02
CA MET A 54 -14.48 -9.78 -0.95
C MET A 54 -15.59 -10.08 0.07
N LYS A 55 -15.33 -9.76 1.34
CA LYS A 55 -16.38 -9.70 2.35
C LYS A 55 -17.00 -8.31 2.31
N LYS A 56 -18.34 -8.22 2.34
CA LYS A 56 -19.15 -6.97 2.28
C LYS A 56 -18.73 -5.85 3.25
N HIS A 57 -17.97 -6.18 4.28
CA HIS A 57 -17.46 -5.25 5.28
C HIS A 57 -16.30 -4.39 4.75
N GLU A 58 -15.48 -4.94 3.84
CA GLU A 58 -14.29 -4.27 3.28
C GLU A 58 -14.67 -3.22 2.22
N GLU A 59 -15.85 -3.34 1.61
CA GLU A 59 -16.38 -2.36 0.62
C GLU A 59 -16.83 -1.04 1.27
N LEU A 60 -17.04 -1.03 2.59
CA LEU A 60 -17.51 0.13 3.37
C LEU A 60 -16.38 0.85 4.10
N GLU A 61 -15.13 0.37 3.97
CA GLU A 61 -13.98 0.99 4.62
C GLU A 61 -13.62 2.31 3.95
N THR A 62 -13.32 3.32 4.77
CA THR A 62 -12.87 4.62 4.28
C THR A 62 -11.52 4.51 3.57
N PRO A 63 -11.34 5.16 2.40
CA PRO A 63 -10.11 5.12 1.64
C PRO A 63 -8.92 5.56 2.50
N THR A 64 -7.94 4.68 2.67
CA THR A 64 -6.72 4.94 3.44
C THR A 64 -5.52 4.98 2.52
N TYR A 65 -4.53 5.82 2.83
CA TYR A 65 -3.30 5.96 2.08
C TYR A 65 -2.11 5.75 3.02
N THR A 66 -1.57 4.53 3.07
CA THR A 66 -0.43 4.19 3.93
C THR A 66 0.86 4.71 3.31
N THR A 67 1.31 5.87 3.78
CA THR A 67 2.58 6.51 3.41
C THR A 67 3.66 6.38 4.49
N SER A 68 3.45 5.52 5.49
CA SER A 68 4.38 5.32 6.60
C SER A 68 5.76 4.86 6.11
N ILE A 69 6.77 5.67 6.38
CA ILE A 69 8.20 5.37 6.25
C ILE A 69 8.71 5.13 7.68
N PRO A 70 9.49 4.08 7.96
CA PRO A 70 10.08 3.88 9.28
C PRO A 70 10.96 5.08 9.65
N GLU A 71 10.73 5.65 10.83
CA GLU A 71 11.62 6.62 11.46
C GLU A 71 12.83 5.85 11.97
N GLY A 72 13.84 5.71 11.11
CA GLY A 72 15.07 4.97 11.42
C GLY A 72 15.89 5.55 12.56
#